data_AF-A0A6C0HDU9-F1
#
_entry.id   AF-A0A6C0HDU9-F1
#
_cell.length_a   1.000
_cell.length_b   1.000
_cell.length_c   1.000
_cell.angle_alpha   90.00
_cell.angle_beta   90.00
_cell.angle_gamma   90.00
#
_symmetry.space_group_name_H-M   'P 1'
#
loop_
_entity.id
_entity.type
_entity.pdbx_description
1 polymer ?
#
loop_
_entity_poly.entity_id
_entity_poly.type
_entity_poly.pdbx_seq_one_letter_code
_entity_poly.pdbx_strand_id
1 'polypeptide(L)'
;MSAVQIASDMNELKSINVEIKRLSEQIKRLKERKKDLDENIIEYLKNKDSEAIRYKDMLVITKEKKHREKKKKNERENDILNVLQQAGVMDSVKVLDNIKSALRGKEKTVNCLKIKEAENGLFIA
;
A
#
# COMPACT_ATOMS: atom_id res chain seq x y z
N MET A 1 -18.87 -23.23 21.23
CA MET A 1 -19.01 -23.26 19.76
C MET A 1 -19.10 -24.69 19.31
N SER A 2 -20.04 -25.02 18.41
CA SER A 2 -20.16 -26.37 17.86
C SER A 2 -19.19 -26.54 16.68
N ALA A 3 -18.82 -27.79 16.36
CA ALA A 3 -18.01 -28.10 15.18
C ALA A 3 -18.67 -27.60 13.87
N VAL A 4 -20.01 -27.61 13.83
CA VAL A 4 -20.79 -27.06 12.71
C VAL A 4 -20.58 -25.55 12.57
N GLN A 5 -20.56 -24.80 13.68
CA GLN A 5 -20.30 -23.37 13.65
C GLN A 5 -18.90 -23.06 13.13
N ILE A 6 -17.88 -23.79 13.63
CA ILE A 6 -16.49 -23.60 13.19
C ILE A 6 -16.33 -23.88 11.70
N ALA A 7 -16.96 -24.94 11.18
CA ALA A 7 -16.93 -25.24 9.75
C ALA A 7 -17.61 -24.14 8.91
N SER A 8 -18.72 -23.57 9.39
CA SER A 8 -19.38 -22.42 8.76
C SER A 8 -18.48 -21.20 8.75
N ASP A 9 -17.88 -20.85 9.88
CA ASP A 9 -16.99 -19.69 10.02
C ASP A 9 -15.76 -19.83 9.12
N MET A 10 -15.21 -21.05 8.97
CA MET A 10 -14.10 -21.34 8.06
C MET A 10 -14.49 -21.14 6.58
N ASN A 11 -15.68 -21.60 6.19
CA ASN A 11 -16.18 -21.44 4.82
C ASN A 11 -16.47 -19.96 4.50
N GLU A 12 -17.09 -19.25 5.44
CA GLU A 12 -17.34 -17.82 5.32
C GLU A 12 -16.01 -17.05 5.21
N LEU A 13 -15.04 -17.34 6.07
CA LEU A 13 -13.72 -16.72 6.02
C LEU A 13 -13.01 -16.97 4.69
N LYS A 14 -13.12 -18.18 4.11
CA LYS A 14 -12.60 -18.47 2.76
C LYS A 14 -13.28 -17.60 1.71
N SER A 15 -14.61 -17.50 1.75
CA SER A 15 -15.40 -16.67 0.83
C SER A 15 -15.02 -15.18 0.91
N ILE A 16 -14.94 -14.65 2.13
CA ILE A 16 -14.53 -13.26 2.39
C ILE A 16 -13.14 -12.98 1.81
N ASN A 17 -12.18 -13.88 2.01
CA ASN A 17 -10.82 -13.71 1.50
C ASN A 17 -10.78 -13.67 -0.04
N VAL A 18 -11.57 -14.51 -0.72
CA VAL A 18 -11.69 -14.48 -2.19
C VAL A 18 -12.27 -13.14 -2.66
N GLU A 19 -13.31 -12.67 -1.99
CA GLU A 19 -13.96 -11.40 -2.34
C GLU A 19 -13.05 -10.19 -2.10
N ILE A 20 -12.30 -10.17 -0.99
CA ILE A 20 -11.27 -9.14 -0.73
C ILE A 20 -10.26 -9.09 -1.87
N LYS A 21 -9.80 -10.25 -2.35
CA LYS A 21 -8.85 -10.32 -3.47
C LYS A 21 -9.47 -9.76 -4.75
N ARG A 22 -10.70 -10.16 -5.09
CA ARG A 22 -11.44 -9.67 -6.25
C ARG A 22 -11.60 -8.15 -6.23
N LEU A 23 -12.05 -7.60 -5.10
CA LEU A 23 -12.24 -6.16 -4.92
C LEU A 23 -10.90 -5.41 -4.98
N SER A 24 -9.83 -5.97 -4.43
CA SER A 24 -8.49 -5.38 -4.50
C SER A 24 -8.00 -5.24 -5.95
N GLU A 25 -8.24 -6.26 -6.78
CA GLU A 25 -7.92 -6.21 -8.21
C GLU A 25 -8.75 -5.18 -8.96
N GLN A 26 -10.05 -5.06 -8.64
CA GLN A 26 -10.92 -4.03 -9.22
C GLN A 26 -10.48 -2.62 -8.83
N ILE A 27 -10.15 -2.40 -7.55
CA ILE A 27 -9.63 -1.12 -7.06
C ILE A 27 -8.35 -0.75 -7.80
N LYS A 28 -7.45 -1.72 -8.04
CA LYS A 28 -6.23 -1.48 -8.81
C LYS A 28 -6.55 -0.98 -10.22
N ARG A 29 -7.41 -1.68 -10.96
CA ARG A 29 -7.82 -1.29 -12.32
C ARG A 29 -8.50 0.07 -12.35
N LEU A 30 -9.36 0.38 -11.39
CA LEU A 30 -10.03 1.69 -11.30
C LEU A 30 -9.05 2.82 -11.02
N LYS A 31 -8.03 2.60 -10.18
CA LYS A 31 -6.97 3.59 -9.92
C LYS A 31 -6.13 3.87 -11.16
N GLU A 32 -5.76 2.83 -11.90
CA GLU A 32 -5.05 2.97 -13.18
C GLU A 32 -5.91 3.74 -14.18
N ARG A 33 -7.17 3.32 -14.38
CA ARG A 33 -8.08 4.00 -15.31
C ARG A 33 -8.34 5.46 -14.94
N LYS A 34 -8.48 5.75 -13.65
CA LYS A 34 -8.62 7.14 -13.17
C LYS A 34 -7.39 7.97 -13.56
N LYS A 35 -6.19 7.44 -13.31
CA LYS A 35 -4.94 8.11 -13.66
C LYS A 35 -4.87 8.42 -15.15
N ASP A 36 -5.18 7.44 -16.01
CA ASP A 36 -5.18 7.64 -17.46
C ASP A 36 -6.16 8.73 -17.89
N LEU A 37 -7.37 8.75 -17.30
CA LEU A 37 -8.37 9.78 -17.57
C LEU A 37 -7.90 11.17 -17.12
N ASP A 38 -7.32 11.27 -15.92
CA ASP A 38 -6.76 12.52 -15.40
C ASP A 38 -5.65 13.04 -16.34
N GLU A 39 -4.74 12.18 -16.79
CA GLU A 39 -3.65 12.51 -17.72
C GLU A 39 -4.18 12.99 -19.09
N ASN A 40 -5.16 12.29 -19.67
CA ASN A 40 -5.79 12.68 -20.93
C ASN A 40 -6.49 14.04 -20.84
N ILE A 41 -7.17 14.32 -19.72
CA ILE A 41 -7.86 15.60 -19.51
C ILE A 41 -6.84 16.74 -19.36
N ILE A 42 -5.74 16.50 -18.62
CA ILE A 42 -4.66 17.47 -18.48
C ILE A 42 -3.99 17.73 -19.83
N GLU A 43 -3.71 16.70 -20.62
CA GLU A 43 -3.11 16.84 -21.95
C GLU A 43 -4.03 17.62 -22.90
N TYR A 44 -5.33 17.34 -22.88
CA TYR A 44 -6.31 18.12 -23.64
C TYR A 44 -6.29 19.60 -23.28
N LEU A 45 -6.27 19.92 -21.98
CA LEU A 45 -6.24 21.30 -21.48
C LEU A 45 -4.94 22.02 -21.86
N LYS A 46 -3.80 21.33 -21.77
CA LYS A 46 -2.49 21.84 -22.22
C LYS A 46 -2.49 22.16 -23.72
N ASN A 47 -3.04 21.26 -24.55
CA ASN A 47 -3.12 21.46 -26.00
C ASN A 47 -4.05 22.62 -26.41
N LYS A 48 -4.89 23.11 -25.47
CA LYS A 48 -5.81 24.23 -25.68
C LYS A 48 -5.35 25.52 -25.00
N ASP A 49 -4.16 25.54 -24.41
CA ASP A 49 -3.65 26.64 -23.58
C ASP A 49 -4.70 27.16 -22.57
N SER A 50 -5.50 26.25 -22.00
CA SER A 50 -6.55 26.58 -21.04
C SER A 50 -6.33 25.85 -19.73
N GLU A 51 -6.48 26.57 -18.62
CA GLU A 51 -6.39 26.00 -17.26
C GLU A 51 -7.72 25.42 -16.79
N ALA A 52 -8.80 25.64 -17.53
CA ALA A 52 -10.13 25.16 -17.17
C ALA A 52 -10.98 24.76 -18.38
N ILE A 53 -11.88 23.80 -18.16
CA ILE A 53 -12.95 23.45 -19.10
C ILE A 53 -14.25 23.25 -18.34
N ARG A 54 -15.32 23.85 -18.87
CA ARG A 54 -16.69 23.57 -18.43
C ARG A 54 -17.31 22.53 -19.35
N TYR A 55 -17.79 21.44 -18.78
CA TYR A 55 -18.51 20.40 -19.51
C TYR A 55 -19.80 20.06 -18.78
N LYS A 56 -20.94 20.39 -19.40
CA LYS A 56 -22.28 20.28 -18.80
C LYS A 56 -22.34 21.01 -17.44
N ASP A 57 -22.58 20.25 -16.38
CA ASP A 57 -22.66 20.64 -14.98
C ASP A 57 -21.32 20.61 -14.24
N MET A 58 -20.22 20.26 -14.93
CA MET A 58 -18.88 20.16 -14.33
C MET A 58 -17.95 21.28 -14.78
N LEU A 59 -17.16 21.79 -13.84
CA LEU A 59 -16.02 22.67 -14.10
C LEU A 59 -14.74 21.94 -13.68
N VAL A 60 -13.87 21.67 -14.65
CA VAL A 60 -12.57 21.02 -14.42
C VAL A 60 -11.49 22.10 -14.48
N ILE A 61 -10.67 22.19 -13.43
CA ILE A 61 -9.58 23.17 -13.31
C ILE A 61 -8.29 22.41 -13.04
N THR A 62 -7.26 22.64 -13.84
CA THR A 62 -5.91 22.14 -13.56
C THR A 62 -5.22 23.08 -12.58
N LYS A 63 -4.60 22.50 -11.56
CA LYS A 63 -3.76 23.23 -10.62
C LYS A 63 -2.42 22.54 -10.52
N GLU A 64 -1.34 23.29 -10.68
CA GLU A 64 -0.02 22.77 -10.38
C GLU A 64 0.11 22.52 -8.88
N LYS A 65 0.42 21.29 -8.51
CA LYS A 65 0.75 20.92 -7.14
C LYS A 65 2.14 20.34 -7.10
N LYS A 66 3.02 20.98 -6.32
CA LYS A 66 4.34 20.40 -6.03
C LYS A 66 4.15 19.13 -5.23
N HIS A 67 4.45 17.99 -5.84
CA HIS A 67 4.50 16.70 -5.17
C HIS A 67 5.96 16.30 -4.97
N ARG A 68 6.30 15.81 -3.77
CA ARG A 68 7.61 15.22 -3.51
C ARG A 68 7.49 13.72 -3.69
N GLU A 69 8.26 13.16 -4.61
CA GLU A 69 8.31 11.72 -4.79
C GLU A 69 8.86 11.05 -3.53
N LYS A 70 8.32 9.86 -3.25
CA LYS A 70 8.80 9.04 -2.15
C LYS A 70 10.13 8.41 -2.55
N LYS A 71 11.20 8.81 -1.85
CA LYS A 71 12.51 8.16 -1.97
C LYS A 71 12.43 6.66 -1.68
N LYS A 72 13.20 5.87 -2.43
CA LYS A 72 13.31 4.42 -2.19
C LYS A 72 13.88 4.15 -0.80
N LYS A 73 13.69 2.93 -0.28
CA LYS A 73 14.19 2.56 1.06
C LYS A 73 15.71 2.79 1.16
N ASN A 74 16.47 2.27 0.21
CA ASN A 74 17.93 2.37 0.21
C ASN A 74 18.42 3.83 0.11
N GLU A 75 17.77 4.64 -0.72
CA GLU A 75 18.08 6.09 -0.82
C GLU A 75 17.87 6.79 0.52
N ARG A 76 16.75 6.52 1.20
CA ARG A 76 16.49 7.11 2.52
C ARG A 76 17.51 6.67 3.56
N GLU A 77 17.91 5.40 3.56
CA GLU A 77 18.92 4.89 4.50
C GLU A 77 20.28 5.54 4.25
N ASN A 78 20.69 5.65 2.98
CA ASN A 78 21.93 6.33 2.60
C ASN A 78 21.92 7.81 2.97
N ASP A 79 20.80 8.52 2.74
CA ASP A 79 20.67 9.92 3.14
C ASP A 79 20.82 10.09 4.66
N ILE A 80 20.23 9.19 5.46
CA ILE A 80 20.37 9.24 6.92
C ILE A 80 21.82 8.97 7.32
N LEU A 81 22.48 7.97 6.72
CA LEU A 81 23.89 7.70 6.98
C LEU A 81 24.78 8.89 6.64
N ASN A 82 24.53 9.55 5.50
CA ASN A 82 25.26 10.74 5.09
C ASN A 82 25.07 11.88 6.09
N VAL A 83 23.84 12.12 6.57
CA VAL A 83 23.57 13.15 7.59
C VAL A 83 24.26 12.80 8.92
N LEU A 84 24.25 11.53 9.33
CA LEU A 84 24.93 11.09 10.56
C LEU A 84 26.45 11.22 10.45
N GLN A 85 27.04 10.90 9.30
CA GLN A 85 28.47 11.08 9.04
C GLN A 85 28.85 12.57 9.01
N GLN A 86 28.05 13.41 8.34
CA GLN A 86 28.25 14.86 8.34
C GLN A 86 28.15 15.46 9.74
N ALA A 87 27.32 14.88 10.61
CA ALA A 87 27.20 15.25 12.01
C ALA A 87 28.35 14.71 12.91
N GLY A 88 29.33 14.00 12.34
CA GLY A 88 30.49 13.48 13.07
C GLY A 88 30.25 12.18 13.84
N VAL A 89 29.18 11.45 13.54
CA VAL A 89 28.87 10.17 14.20
C VAL A 89 29.78 9.08 13.62
N MET A 90 30.76 8.63 14.43
CA MET A 90 31.78 7.63 14.04
C MET A 90 31.19 6.28 13.60
N ASP A 91 30.10 5.84 14.26
CA ASP A 91 29.42 4.56 13.99
C ASP A 91 28.00 4.79 13.43
N SER A 92 27.89 5.57 12.35
CA SER A 92 26.60 5.95 11.75
C SER A 92 25.68 4.75 11.42
N VAL A 93 26.26 3.61 11.05
CA VAL A 93 25.52 2.36 10.77
C VAL A 93 24.88 1.79 12.03
N LYS A 94 25.64 1.66 13.12
CA LYS A 94 25.11 1.14 14.40
C LYS A 94 24.05 2.08 14.97
N VAL A 95 24.26 3.39 14.83
CA VAL A 95 23.29 4.39 15.27
C VAL A 95 21.99 4.30 14.48
N LEU A 96 22.06 4.11 13.15
CA LEU A 96 20.88 3.87 12.32
C LEU A 96 20.10 2.62 12.78
N ASP A 97 20.79 1.52 13.09
CA ASP A 97 20.15 0.29 13.56
C ASP A 97 19.54 0.43 14.96
N ASN A 98 20.19 1.19 15.84
CA ASN A 98 19.65 1.54 17.15
C ASN A 98 18.39 2.40 17.02
N ILE A 99 18.39 3.41 16.14
CA ILE A 99 17.22 4.23 15.84
C ILE A 99 16.09 3.35 15.31
N LYS A 100 16.37 2.47 14.33
CA LYS A 100 15.38 1.54 13.79
C LYS A 100 14.77 0.65 14.87
N SER A 101 15.59 0.18 15.80
CA SER A 101 15.16 -0.68 16.91
C SER A 101 14.32 0.09 17.92
N ALA A 102 14.72 1.32 18.28
CA ALA A 102 13.96 2.19 19.18
C ALA A 102 12.58 2.60 18.62
N LEU A 103 12.46 2.68 17.29
CA LEU A 103 11.19 2.96 16.62
C LEU A 103 10.27 1.74 16.54
N ARG A 104 10.74 0.53 16.83
CA ARG A 104 9.87 -0.65 16.89
C ARG A 104 9.04 -0.55 18.17
N GLY A 105 7.72 -0.44 18.02
CA GLY A 105 6.79 -0.49 19.14
C GLY A 105 6.89 -1.81 19.92
N LYS A 106 6.20 -1.90 21.07
CA LYS A 106 6.19 -3.11 21.90
C LYS A 106 5.73 -4.32 21.09
N GLU A 107 6.49 -5.40 21.18
CA GLU A 107 6.13 -6.67 20.56
C GLU A 107 4.86 -7.21 21.20
N LYS A 108 3.90 -7.62 20.36
CA LYS A 108 2.65 -8.25 20.79
C LYS A 108 2.48 -9.54 20.02
N THR A 109 2.34 -10.65 20.72
CA THR A 109 2.00 -11.93 20.11
C THR A 109 0.52 -11.92 19.75
N VAL A 110 0.23 -12.03 18.45
CA VAL A 110 -1.13 -12.16 17.92
C VAL A 110 -1.22 -13.48 17.17
N ASN A 111 -2.23 -14.29 17.52
CA ASN A 111 -2.52 -15.51 16.79
C ASN A 111 -3.11 -15.14 15.43
N CYS A 112 -2.49 -15.63 14.35
CA CYS A 112 -2.98 -15.45 12.99
C CYS A 112 -3.39 -16.80 12.39
N LEU A 113 -4.54 -16.83 11.72
CA LEU A 113 -5.02 -18.00 11.00
C LEU A 113 -4.36 -18.05 9.62
N LYS A 114 -3.80 -19.21 9.26
CA LYS A 114 -3.35 -19.51 7.89
C LYS A 114 -4.16 -20.68 7.36
N ILE A 115 -5.00 -20.42 6.35
CA ILE A 115 -5.76 -21.46 5.65
C ILE A 115 -4.88 -22.00 4.53
N LYS A 116 -4.66 -23.32 4.51
CA LYS A 116 -4.06 -24.06 3.39
C LYS A 116 -5.04 -25.14 2.96
N GLU A 117 -5.13 -25.40 1.67
CA GLU A 117 -5.85 -26.57 1.17
C GLU A 117 -5.02 -27.81 1.54
N ALA A 118 -5.64 -28.77 2.21
CA ALA A 118 -5.01 -30.06 2.45
C ALA A 118 -5.05 -30.85 1.13
N GLU A 119 -3.90 -31.29 0.64
CA GLU A 119 -3.86 -32.36 -0.35
C GLU A 119 -4.49 -33.60 0.29
N ASN A 120 -5.37 -34.29 -0.44
CA ASN A 120 -6.05 -35.49 0.05
C ASN A 120 -5.04 -36.51 0.60
N GLY A 121 -4.97 -36.63 1.93
CA GLY A 121 -4.10 -37.59 2.58
C GLY A 121 -4.06 -37.42 4.09
N LEU A 122 -4.93 -38.17 4.78
CA LEU A 122 -4.88 -38.47 6.22
C LEU A 122 -4.74 -37.27 7.17
N PHE A 123 -5.84 -36.92 7.85
CA PHE A 123 -5.73 -36.67 9.29
C PHE A 123 -6.77 -37.53 10.00
N ILE A 124 -6.24 -38.55 10.69
CA ILE A 124 -6.92 -39.42 11.63
C ILE A 124 -7.14 -38.62 12.91
N ALA A 125 -8.34 -38.71 13.47
CA ALA A 125 -8.56 -38.85 14.90
C ALA A 125 -9.64 -39.92 15.09
#